data_AF-A0A1G2FMM9-F1
#
_entry.id   AF-A0A1G2FMM9-F1
#
_cell.length_a   1.000
_cell.length_b   1.000
_cell.length_c   1.000
_cell.angle_alpha   90.00
_cell.angle_beta   90.00
_cell.angle_gamma   90.00
#
_symmetry.space_group_name_H-M   'P 1'
#
loop_
_entity.id
_entity.type
_entity.pdbx_description
1 polymer ?
#
loop_
_entity_poly.entity_id
_entity_poly.type
_entity_poly.pdbx_seq_one_letter_code
_entity_poly.pdbx_strand_id
1 'polypeptide(L)'
;MSEQIITTLKRKLADLAAYGELDAETRRNYLKEELQYYILNFIYHHPEYSNWIMYGGSALRVIHELNRMSVDLDFEVDHKVENNFLDELKKEIENHFLNTYGVGSDFLSVKIIVNRGLLLKFNVGKELSFGHPSNQVHIKVDLNYFIAPKTIVKERRVINHDQLSFVIVAYNMGAFMASKLTAIFLRGTRGIGKAIYEEKGRDIYDLLWYMNKKVVPDLDYLKAKDVGEAKDLRTLFDKLTIKMNSVNNENLKQDLMPLFVNQTYIKDWLKNWRESYLRLLDEYKINTVTTWEGVRIHQDFDTDNFSFVYRYKTEEGRSVRIIYNISEYWIEYREGDISIPINSKVSDLIQFASDSGSIMSAPRQKKLKQYATLFYQKTEKYLKKTDRIMLGDSIITKFIRRRADNLNPKEQILLNKSVLLSCELDDLLK
;
A
#
# COMPACT_ATOMS: atom_id res chain seq x y z
N MET A 1 5.16 -36.05 11.26
CA MET A 1 5.38 -34.58 11.14
C MET A 1 5.32 -34.11 9.69
N SER A 2 5.97 -34.77 8.72
CA SER A 2 5.69 -34.54 7.28
C SER A 2 4.20 -34.72 6.94
N GLU A 3 3.57 -35.69 7.59
CA GLU A 3 2.13 -35.95 7.55
C GLU A 3 1.27 -34.72 7.87
N GLN A 4 1.74 -33.77 8.70
CA GLN A 4 0.96 -32.58 9.04
C GLN A 4 0.84 -31.64 7.84
N ILE A 5 1.96 -31.32 7.16
CA ILE A 5 1.94 -30.50 5.95
C ILE A 5 1.08 -31.19 4.89
N ILE A 6 1.28 -32.48 4.64
CA ILE A 6 0.48 -33.23 3.67
C ILE A 6 -1.01 -33.23 4.04
N THR A 7 -1.37 -33.43 5.31
CA THR A 7 -2.76 -33.43 5.77
C THR A 7 -3.40 -32.07 5.54
N THR A 8 -2.70 -30.98 5.85
CA THR A 8 -3.17 -29.62 5.55
C THR A 8 -3.37 -29.43 4.05
N LEU A 9 -2.41 -29.84 3.22
CA LEU A 9 -2.52 -29.71 1.75
C LEU A 9 -3.65 -30.57 1.16
N LYS A 10 -3.90 -31.78 1.70
CA LYS A 10 -5.04 -32.64 1.31
C LYS A 10 -6.37 -31.96 1.64
N ARG A 11 -6.50 -31.40 2.84
CA ARG A 11 -7.68 -30.64 3.27
C ARG A 11 -7.93 -29.46 2.32
N LYS A 12 -6.89 -28.67 2.03
CA LYS A 12 -6.96 -27.53 1.11
C LYS A 12 -7.41 -27.94 -0.30
N LEU A 13 -6.91 -29.06 -0.83
CA LEU A 13 -7.38 -29.55 -2.13
C LEU A 13 -8.84 -30.02 -2.10
N ALA A 14 -9.30 -30.61 -0.98
CA ALA A 14 -10.68 -31.02 -0.83
C ALA A 14 -11.63 -29.81 -0.83
N ASP A 15 -11.22 -28.68 -0.25
CA ASP A 15 -11.98 -27.42 -0.26
C ASP A 15 -12.23 -26.91 -1.70
N LEU A 16 -11.38 -27.26 -2.67
CA LEU A 16 -11.55 -26.87 -4.07
C LEU A 16 -12.72 -27.59 -4.75
N ALA A 17 -13.22 -28.70 -4.20
CA ALA A 17 -14.37 -29.42 -4.77
C ALA A 17 -15.62 -28.53 -4.87
N ALA A 18 -15.74 -27.52 -3.99
CA ALA A 18 -16.83 -26.55 -4.02
C ALA A 18 -16.86 -25.67 -5.28
N TYR A 19 -15.75 -25.58 -6.03
CA TYR A 19 -15.60 -24.73 -7.22
C TYR A 19 -15.72 -25.52 -8.54
N GLY A 20 -16.01 -26.83 -8.47
CA GLY A 20 -16.10 -27.69 -9.64
C GLY A 20 -14.73 -28.09 -10.20
N GLU A 21 -14.70 -28.46 -11.48
CA GLU A 21 -13.46 -28.91 -12.14
C GLU A 21 -12.54 -27.73 -12.46
N LEU A 22 -11.45 -27.61 -11.72
CA LEU A 22 -10.40 -26.62 -11.93
C LEU A 22 -9.22 -27.21 -12.71
N ASP A 23 -8.50 -26.41 -13.48
CA ASP A 23 -7.30 -26.87 -14.17
C ASP A 23 -6.17 -27.22 -13.18
N ALA A 24 -5.19 -27.98 -13.65
CA ALA A 24 -4.10 -28.48 -12.82
C ALA A 24 -3.17 -27.36 -12.29
N GLU A 25 -2.99 -26.26 -13.04
CA GLU A 25 -2.14 -25.16 -12.59
C GLU A 25 -2.84 -24.33 -11.52
N THR A 26 -4.15 -24.10 -11.62
CA THR A 26 -4.96 -23.49 -10.55
C THR A 26 -4.85 -24.28 -9.24
N ARG A 27 -5.03 -25.61 -9.29
CA ARG A 27 -4.88 -26.49 -8.12
C ARG A 27 -3.46 -26.42 -7.54
N ARG A 28 -2.44 -26.41 -8.41
CA ARG A 28 -1.04 -26.28 -8.00
C ARG A 28 -0.74 -24.93 -7.36
N ASN A 29 -1.31 -23.84 -7.86
CA ASN A 29 -1.16 -22.50 -7.28
C ASN A 29 -1.81 -22.40 -5.90
N TYR A 30 -2.95 -23.08 -5.69
CA TYR A 30 -3.59 -23.16 -4.39
C TYR A 30 -2.68 -23.83 -3.34
N LEU A 31 -1.97 -24.90 -3.73
CA LEU A 31 -0.96 -25.54 -2.88
C LEU A 31 0.25 -24.63 -2.59
N LYS A 32 0.66 -23.81 -3.56
CA LYS A 32 1.76 -22.84 -3.36
C LYS A 32 1.42 -21.85 -2.26
N GLU A 33 0.21 -21.30 -2.26
CA GLU A 33 -0.20 -20.32 -1.23
C GLU A 33 -0.08 -20.91 0.18
N GLU A 34 -0.51 -22.16 0.36
CA GLU A 34 -0.44 -22.82 1.66
C GLU A 34 1.02 -23.06 2.09
N LEU A 35 1.86 -23.57 1.18
CA LEU A 35 3.27 -23.84 1.45
C LEU A 35 4.08 -22.55 1.73
N GLN A 36 3.68 -21.40 1.21
CA GLN A 36 4.32 -20.12 1.48
C GLN A 36 4.28 -19.76 2.97
N TYR A 37 3.20 -20.06 3.70
CA TYR A 37 3.09 -19.73 5.13
C TYR A 37 4.17 -20.41 5.98
N TYR A 38 4.58 -21.64 5.64
CA TYR A 38 5.67 -22.34 6.32
C TYR A 38 7.03 -21.67 6.09
N ILE A 39 7.25 -21.13 4.88
CA ILE A 39 8.46 -20.37 4.53
C ILE A 39 8.46 -19.02 5.26
N LEU A 40 7.32 -18.33 5.28
CA LEU A 40 7.17 -17.06 6.00
C LEU A 40 7.37 -17.25 7.50
N ASN A 41 6.85 -18.35 8.06
CA ASN A 41 7.04 -18.70 9.46
C ASN A 41 8.54 -18.88 9.79
N PHE A 42 9.32 -19.51 8.91
CA PHE A 42 10.77 -19.58 9.06
C PHE A 42 11.42 -18.19 9.04
N ILE A 43 11.18 -17.42 7.97
CA ILE A 43 11.81 -16.11 7.75
C ILE A 43 11.54 -15.15 8.93
N TYR A 44 10.30 -15.05 9.37
CA TYR A 44 9.91 -14.06 10.38
C TYR A 44 10.16 -14.47 11.83
N HIS A 45 10.60 -15.71 12.08
CA HIS A 45 11.15 -16.12 13.37
C HIS A 45 12.68 -16.16 13.38
N HIS A 46 13.34 -15.99 12.23
CA HIS A 46 14.79 -15.98 12.16
C HIS A 46 15.36 -14.64 12.66
N PRO A 47 16.38 -14.63 13.55
CA PRO A 47 16.92 -13.40 14.13
C PRO A 47 17.50 -12.44 13.08
N GLU A 48 18.02 -12.96 11.97
CA GLU A 48 18.58 -12.15 10.89
C GLU A 48 17.53 -11.72 9.85
N TYR A 49 16.55 -12.58 9.56
CA TYR A 49 15.65 -12.40 8.40
C TYR A 49 14.32 -11.74 8.77
N SER A 50 13.98 -11.65 10.06
CA SER A 50 12.70 -11.12 10.54
C SER A 50 12.47 -9.64 10.22
N ASN A 51 13.49 -8.92 9.74
CA ASN A 51 13.40 -7.52 9.34
C ASN A 51 13.33 -7.32 7.81
N TRP A 52 13.36 -8.38 7.00
CA TRP A 52 13.16 -8.28 5.56
C TRP A 52 11.79 -7.70 5.24
N ILE A 53 11.72 -6.83 4.24
CA ILE A 53 10.48 -6.16 3.88
C ILE A 53 9.79 -6.99 2.80
N MET A 54 8.70 -7.66 3.13
CA MET A 54 7.90 -8.38 2.15
C MET A 54 7.10 -7.40 1.29
N TYR A 55 7.11 -7.62 -0.02
CA TYR A 55 6.37 -6.81 -0.96
C TYR A 55 5.80 -7.61 -2.14
N GLY A 56 5.21 -6.91 -3.10
CA GLY A 56 4.62 -7.53 -4.29
C GLY A 56 3.26 -8.20 -4.03
N GLY A 57 2.89 -9.12 -4.93
CA GLY A 57 1.56 -9.72 -4.95
C GLY A 57 1.24 -10.60 -3.75
N SER A 58 2.24 -11.32 -3.22
CA SER A 58 2.04 -12.19 -2.06
C SER A 58 1.90 -11.41 -0.77
N ALA A 59 2.59 -10.26 -0.64
CA ALA A 59 2.34 -9.36 0.48
C ALA A 59 0.90 -8.87 0.48
N LEU A 60 0.39 -8.47 -0.69
CA LEU A 60 -1.00 -8.04 -0.86
C LEU A 60 -2.00 -9.17 -0.55
N ARG A 61 -1.67 -10.40 -0.93
CA ARG A 61 -2.49 -11.59 -0.65
C ARG A 61 -2.55 -11.94 0.82
N VAL A 62 -1.40 -12.02 1.49
CA VAL A 62 -1.29 -12.45 2.90
C VAL A 62 -1.74 -11.35 3.86
N ILE A 63 -1.41 -10.09 3.59
CA ILE A 63 -1.67 -8.96 4.52
C ILE A 63 -3.02 -8.30 4.27
N HIS A 64 -3.46 -8.24 3.01
CA HIS A 64 -4.62 -7.45 2.59
C HIS A 64 -5.68 -8.25 1.84
N GLU A 65 -5.60 -9.58 1.88
CA GLU A 65 -6.61 -10.49 1.34
C GLU A 65 -6.94 -10.22 -0.14
N LEU A 66 -5.90 -9.97 -0.96
CA LEU A 66 -6.06 -9.87 -2.41
C LEU A 66 -6.85 -11.08 -2.95
N ASN A 67 -7.84 -10.83 -3.81
CA ASN A 67 -8.76 -11.87 -4.28
C ASN A 67 -8.21 -12.76 -5.42
N ARG A 68 -6.90 -12.71 -5.69
CA ARG A 68 -6.22 -13.63 -6.60
C ARG A 68 -5.10 -14.35 -5.87
N MET A 69 -4.81 -15.56 -6.30
CA MET A 69 -3.67 -16.30 -5.78
C MET A 69 -2.34 -15.63 -6.14
N SER A 70 -1.31 -15.86 -5.32
CA SER A 70 0.05 -15.40 -5.59
C SER A 70 1.08 -16.52 -5.36
N VAL A 71 2.09 -16.59 -6.22
CA VAL A 71 2.92 -17.82 -6.38
C VAL A 71 4.37 -17.68 -5.92
N ASP A 72 4.89 -16.45 -5.86
CA ASP A 72 6.28 -16.14 -5.51
C ASP A 72 6.32 -15.32 -4.20
N LEU A 73 7.40 -15.38 -3.44
CA LEU A 73 7.65 -14.52 -2.28
C LEU A 73 8.74 -13.51 -2.63
N ASP A 74 8.39 -12.22 -2.60
CA ASP A 74 9.32 -11.13 -2.92
C ASP A 74 9.67 -10.35 -1.64
N PHE A 75 10.96 -10.14 -1.41
CA PHE A 75 11.48 -9.35 -0.30
C PHE A 75 12.45 -8.28 -0.78
N GLU A 76 12.47 -7.17 -0.06
CA GLU A 76 13.54 -6.17 -0.14
C GLU A 76 14.42 -6.25 1.09
N VAL A 77 15.74 -6.23 0.85
CA VAL A 77 16.79 -6.33 1.86
C VAL A 77 17.76 -5.15 1.72
N ASP A 78 18.36 -4.74 2.83
CA ASP A 78 19.26 -3.58 2.92
C ASP A 78 20.74 -3.92 2.69
N HIS A 79 21.03 -5.16 2.32
CA HIS A 79 22.37 -5.66 1.99
C HIS A 79 22.38 -6.32 0.61
N LYS A 80 23.57 -6.41 0.01
CA LYS A 80 23.74 -7.10 -1.27
C LYS A 80 23.50 -8.60 -1.10
N VAL A 81 22.81 -9.19 -2.06
CA VAL A 81 22.51 -10.63 -2.07
C VAL A 81 23.70 -11.38 -2.68
N GLU A 82 24.60 -11.83 -1.83
CA GLU A 82 25.81 -12.57 -2.20
C GLU A 82 25.59 -14.10 -2.14
N ASN A 83 26.40 -14.88 -2.87
CA ASN A 83 26.20 -16.33 -2.96
C ASN A 83 26.45 -17.06 -1.63
N ASN A 84 27.43 -16.62 -0.84
CA ASN A 84 27.69 -17.15 0.51
C ASN A 84 26.47 -17.03 1.42
N PHE A 85 25.80 -15.88 1.38
CA PHE A 85 24.56 -15.65 2.11
C PHE A 85 23.43 -16.56 1.62
N LEU A 86 23.29 -16.75 0.31
CA LEU A 86 22.31 -17.68 -0.25
C LEU A 86 22.60 -19.15 0.10
N ASP A 87 23.88 -19.54 0.18
CA ASP A 87 24.30 -20.87 0.64
C ASP A 87 23.95 -21.11 2.12
N GLU A 88 24.11 -20.09 2.96
CA GLU A 88 23.72 -20.13 4.38
C GLU A 88 22.20 -20.20 4.53
N LEU A 89 21.46 -19.27 3.93
CA LEU A 89 19.99 -19.25 3.92
C LEU A 89 19.41 -20.59 3.45
N LYS A 90 20.01 -21.19 2.41
CA LYS A 90 19.63 -22.50 1.92
C LYS A 90 19.78 -23.58 2.99
N LYS A 91 20.92 -23.64 3.68
CA LYS A 91 21.17 -24.66 4.72
C LYS A 91 20.22 -24.46 5.89
N GLU A 92 19.99 -23.22 6.31
CA GLU A 92 19.12 -22.91 7.43
C GLU A 92 17.66 -23.27 7.15
N ILE A 93 17.16 -22.98 5.94
CA ILE A 93 15.79 -23.37 5.58
C ILE A 93 15.65 -24.88 5.49
N GLU A 94 16.63 -25.60 4.90
CA GLU A 94 16.62 -27.07 4.86
C GLU A 94 16.62 -27.68 6.28
N ASN A 95 17.49 -27.16 7.17
CA ASN A 95 17.56 -27.58 8.57
C ASN A 95 16.28 -27.25 9.34
N HIS A 96 15.70 -26.07 9.14
CA HIS A 96 14.46 -25.66 9.80
C HIS A 96 13.31 -26.60 9.43
N PHE A 97 13.17 -26.90 8.13
CA PHE A 97 12.11 -27.79 7.66
C PHE A 97 12.29 -29.23 8.18
N LEU A 98 13.53 -29.73 8.20
CA LEU A 98 13.83 -31.04 8.79
C LEU A 98 13.52 -31.09 10.29
N ASN A 99 14.00 -30.12 11.07
CA ASN A 99 13.88 -30.14 12.53
C ASN A 99 12.46 -29.82 13.03
N THR A 100 11.73 -28.94 12.32
CA THR A 100 10.41 -28.46 12.75
C THR A 100 9.28 -29.33 12.21
N TYR A 101 9.39 -29.78 10.95
CA TYR A 101 8.32 -30.51 10.28
C TYR A 101 8.71 -31.95 9.94
N GLY A 102 9.92 -32.42 10.29
CA GLY A 102 10.36 -33.77 9.99
C GLY A 102 10.38 -34.08 8.49
N VAL A 103 10.58 -33.07 7.64
CA VAL A 103 10.61 -33.24 6.18
C VAL A 103 12.06 -33.26 5.68
N GLY A 104 12.44 -34.36 5.03
CA GLY A 104 13.78 -34.57 4.48
C GLY A 104 13.94 -34.06 3.04
N SER A 105 15.09 -34.37 2.44
CA SER A 105 15.45 -33.98 1.08
C SER A 105 14.61 -34.66 -0.01
N ASP A 106 13.95 -35.77 0.34
CA ASP A 106 12.94 -36.45 -0.47
C ASP A 106 11.66 -35.62 -0.61
N PHE A 107 11.30 -34.85 0.43
CA PHE A 107 10.14 -33.97 0.43
C PHE A 107 10.46 -32.56 -0.09
N LEU A 108 11.53 -31.92 0.41
CA LEU A 108 11.92 -30.56 0.06
C LEU A 108 13.36 -30.54 -0.47
N SER A 109 13.56 -29.95 -1.64
CA SER A 109 14.90 -29.60 -2.13
C SER A 109 15.01 -28.12 -2.45
N VAL A 110 16.11 -27.49 -2.06
CA VAL A 110 16.31 -26.04 -2.23
C VAL A 110 17.46 -25.78 -3.21
N LYS A 111 17.19 -24.90 -4.18
CA LYS A 111 18.18 -24.48 -5.18
C LYS A 111 18.42 -22.98 -5.11
N ILE A 112 19.67 -22.57 -5.28
CA ILE A 112 20.05 -21.17 -5.38
C ILE A 112 19.73 -20.65 -6.78
N ILE A 113 19.14 -19.46 -6.84
CA ILE A 113 19.03 -18.65 -8.06
C ILE A 113 20.03 -17.52 -7.89
N VAL A 114 21.15 -17.63 -8.61
CA VAL A 114 22.31 -16.73 -8.47
C VAL A 114 21.90 -15.26 -8.50
N ASN A 115 22.40 -14.48 -7.54
CA ASN A 115 22.13 -13.05 -7.34
C ASN A 115 20.64 -12.68 -7.23
N ARG A 116 19.78 -13.63 -6.82
CA ARG A 116 18.33 -13.42 -6.79
C ARG A 116 17.65 -13.99 -5.56
N GLY A 117 17.99 -15.21 -5.14
CA GLY A 117 17.32 -15.86 -4.01
C GLY A 117 17.28 -17.37 -4.13
N LEU A 118 16.17 -17.99 -3.72
CA LEU A 118 16.01 -19.45 -3.63
C LEU A 118 14.80 -19.96 -4.41
N LEU A 119 14.89 -21.20 -4.87
CA LEU A 119 13.81 -22.00 -5.43
C LEU A 119 13.59 -23.22 -4.54
N LEU A 120 12.47 -23.25 -3.82
CA LEU A 120 12.06 -24.37 -2.99
C LEU A 120 11.19 -25.31 -3.81
N LYS A 121 11.53 -26.59 -3.83
CA LYS A 121 10.83 -27.63 -4.58
C LYS A 121 10.27 -28.68 -3.64
N PHE A 122 8.95 -28.68 -3.51
CA PHE A 122 8.20 -29.62 -2.68
C PHE A 122 7.69 -30.79 -3.52
N ASN A 123 8.13 -32.01 -3.22
CA ASN A 123 7.78 -33.25 -3.93
C ASN A 123 6.47 -33.87 -3.40
N VAL A 124 5.38 -33.13 -3.44
CA VAL A 124 4.11 -33.54 -2.83
C VAL A 124 3.17 -34.34 -3.75
N GLY A 125 3.44 -34.37 -5.07
CA GLY A 125 2.48 -34.93 -6.04
C GLY A 125 2.31 -36.44 -6.01
N LYS A 126 3.24 -37.20 -5.42
CA LYS A 126 3.02 -38.64 -5.18
C LYS A 126 1.90 -38.89 -4.17
N GLU A 127 1.77 -38.01 -3.18
CA GLU A 127 0.76 -38.12 -2.12
C GLU A 127 -0.49 -37.27 -2.38
N LEU A 128 -0.36 -36.26 -3.24
CA LEU A 128 -1.41 -35.32 -3.62
C LEU A 128 -1.71 -35.47 -5.12
N SER A 129 -2.85 -36.07 -5.48
CA SER A 129 -3.30 -36.12 -6.87
C SER A 129 -3.95 -34.81 -7.29
N PHE A 130 -3.15 -33.81 -7.68
CA PHE A 130 -3.64 -32.51 -8.17
C PHE A 130 -3.69 -32.37 -9.70
N GLY A 131 -3.53 -33.48 -10.43
CA GLY A 131 -3.74 -33.55 -11.89
C GLY A 131 -2.66 -32.90 -12.75
N HIS A 132 -1.52 -32.52 -12.16
CA HIS A 132 -0.40 -31.90 -12.87
C HIS A 132 0.67 -32.93 -13.24
N PRO A 133 1.32 -32.85 -14.43
CA PRO A 133 2.33 -33.83 -14.85
C PRO A 133 3.57 -33.90 -13.95
N SER A 134 3.94 -32.76 -13.35
CA SER A 134 5.03 -32.72 -12.37
C SER A 134 4.51 -32.96 -10.96
N ASN A 135 5.16 -33.86 -10.24
CA ASN A 135 4.92 -34.10 -8.81
C ASN A 135 5.46 -32.98 -7.90
N GLN A 136 5.95 -31.88 -8.46
CA GLN A 136 6.60 -30.81 -7.70
C GLN A 136 5.81 -29.50 -7.68
N VAL A 137 5.64 -28.96 -6.48
CA VAL A 137 5.22 -27.59 -6.25
C VAL A 137 6.46 -26.75 -6.02
N HIS A 138 6.63 -25.69 -6.81
CA HIS A 138 7.78 -24.80 -6.72
C HIS A 138 7.36 -23.47 -6.14
N ILE A 139 8.10 -22.98 -5.14
CA ILE A 139 7.96 -21.63 -4.59
C ILE A 139 9.30 -20.93 -4.73
N LYS A 140 9.24 -19.71 -5.25
CA LYS A 140 10.40 -18.85 -5.38
C LYS A 140 10.44 -17.87 -4.22
N VAL A 141 11.61 -17.67 -3.64
CA VAL A 141 11.92 -16.60 -2.70
C VAL A 141 12.90 -15.67 -3.40
N ASP A 142 12.45 -14.49 -3.79
CA ASP A 142 13.26 -13.46 -4.43
C ASP A 142 13.67 -12.39 -3.40
N LEU A 143 14.97 -12.11 -3.34
CA LEU A 143 15.58 -11.08 -2.51
C LEU A 143 16.08 -9.96 -3.42
N ASN A 144 15.63 -8.74 -3.17
CA ASN A 144 15.98 -7.57 -3.94
C ASN A 144 16.73 -6.59 -3.04
N TYR A 145 17.96 -6.26 -3.40
CA TYR A 145 18.71 -5.24 -2.68
C TYR A 145 18.10 -3.86 -2.94
N PHE A 146 17.60 -3.21 -1.89
CA PHE A 146 17.05 -1.87 -1.97
C PHE A 146 17.11 -1.16 -0.61
N ILE A 147 17.75 0.00 -0.59
CA ILE A 147 17.76 0.88 0.58
C ILE A 147 16.62 1.89 0.42
N ALA A 148 15.48 1.58 1.03
CA ALA A 148 14.31 2.45 1.02
C ALA A 148 14.61 3.80 1.70
N PRO A 149 14.25 4.94 1.07
CA PRO A 149 14.22 6.24 1.73
C PRO A 149 13.53 6.21 3.10
N LYS A 150 14.04 7.00 4.05
CA LYS A 150 13.45 7.11 5.41
C LYS A 150 12.02 7.66 5.42
N THR A 151 11.58 8.31 4.34
CA THR A 151 10.21 8.81 4.18
C THR A 151 9.20 7.70 3.91
N ILE A 152 9.66 6.54 3.43
CA ILE A 152 8.78 5.42 3.11
C ILE A 152 8.43 4.67 4.41
N VAL A 153 7.13 4.67 4.71
CA VAL A 153 6.61 4.08 5.94
C VAL A 153 6.62 2.56 5.86
N LYS A 154 7.16 1.93 6.89
CA LYS A 154 7.14 0.48 7.11
C LYS A 154 6.14 0.15 8.22
N GLU A 155 5.45 -0.96 8.07
CA GLU A 155 4.44 -1.44 8.99
C GLU A 155 4.75 -2.87 9.42
N ARG A 156 4.35 -3.22 10.64
CA ARG A 156 4.38 -4.60 11.15
C ARG A 156 2.97 -5.16 11.17
N ARG A 157 2.80 -6.36 10.61
CA ARG A 157 1.50 -7.00 10.43
C ARG A 157 1.53 -8.39 11.03
N VAL A 158 0.72 -8.61 12.06
CA VAL A 158 0.56 -9.93 12.68
C VAL A 158 -0.27 -10.79 11.74
N ILE A 159 0.25 -11.97 11.39
CA ILE A 159 -0.41 -12.96 10.57
C ILE A 159 -0.67 -14.19 11.43
N ASN A 160 -1.91 -14.64 11.44
CA ASN A 160 -2.32 -15.90 12.04
C ASN A 160 -2.95 -16.76 10.95
N HIS A 161 -2.37 -17.92 10.66
CA HIS A 161 -2.85 -18.85 9.63
C HIS A 161 -2.73 -20.27 10.13
N ASP A 162 -3.86 -20.95 10.30
CA ASP A 162 -3.95 -22.27 10.96
C ASP A 162 -3.22 -22.28 12.32
N GLN A 163 -2.09 -22.99 12.44
CA GLN A 163 -1.29 -23.09 13.66
C GLN A 163 -0.07 -22.16 13.67
N LEU A 164 0.11 -21.36 12.62
CA LEU A 164 1.26 -20.48 12.45
C LEU A 164 0.90 -19.05 12.85
N SER A 165 1.79 -18.39 13.58
CA SER A 165 1.66 -16.99 13.97
C SER A 165 3.02 -16.30 13.85
N PHE A 166 3.10 -15.22 13.06
CA PHE A 166 4.33 -14.48 12.85
C PHE A 166 4.04 -13.01 12.49
N VAL A 167 5.07 -12.16 12.52
CA VAL A 167 4.93 -10.73 12.25
C VAL A 167 5.70 -10.36 10.99
N ILE A 168 4.97 -10.02 9.93
CA ILE A 168 5.52 -9.55 8.67
C ILE A 168 5.94 -8.09 8.81
N VAL A 169 7.11 -7.73 8.26
CA VAL A 169 7.48 -6.34 7.98
C VAL A 169 7.16 -6.03 6.52
N ALA A 170 6.41 -4.96 6.28
CA ALA A 170 5.90 -4.59 4.97
C ALA A 170 5.90 -3.06 4.79
N TYR A 171 5.71 -2.59 3.56
CA TYR A 171 5.45 -1.18 3.31
C TYR A 171 3.99 -0.79 3.59
N ASN A 172 3.74 0.50 3.73
CA ASN A 172 2.38 1.02 3.68
C ASN A 172 1.73 0.82 2.29
N MET A 173 0.42 1.05 2.22
CA MET A 173 -0.36 0.83 1.01
C MET A 173 0.09 1.70 -0.19
N GLY A 174 0.53 2.94 0.06
CA GLY A 174 0.99 3.85 -0.99
C GLY A 174 2.28 3.37 -1.66
N ALA A 175 3.25 2.89 -0.87
CA ALA A 175 4.46 2.28 -1.39
C ALA A 175 4.21 0.92 -2.05
N PHE A 176 3.21 0.15 -1.60
CA PHE A 176 2.76 -1.04 -2.32
C PHE A 176 2.22 -0.71 -3.72
N MET A 177 1.34 0.28 -3.84
CA MET A 177 0.86 0.74 -5.15
C MET A 177 2.01 1.28 -6.01
N ALA A 178 2.94 2.04 -5.41
CA ALA A 178 4.13 2.52 -6.10
C ALA A 178 4.99 1.37 -6.65
N SER A 179 5.26 0.34 -5.85
CA SER A 179 6.00 -0.85 -6.30
C SER A 179 5.33 -1.57 -7.48
N LYS A 180 3.99 -1.54 -7.52
CA LYS A 180 3.21 -2.08 -8.64
C LYS A 180 3.37 -1.24 -9.89
N LEU A 181 3.27 0.08 -9.77
CA LEU A 181 3.52 1.00 -10.87
C LEU A 181 4.96 0.91 -11.38
N THR A 182 5.97 0.78 -10.50
CA THR A 182 7.36 0.50 -10.90
C THR A 182 7.43 -0.75 -11.77
N ALA A 183 6.77 -1.84 -11.37
CA ALA A 183 6.75 -3.07 -12.17
C ALA A 183 6.04 -2.89 -13.51
N ILE A 184 4.98 -2.09 -13.57
CA ILE A 184 4.27 -1.76 -14.82
C ILE A 184 5.15 -0.92 -15.73
N PHE A 185 5.78 0.15 -15.25
CA PHE A 185 6.59 1.04 -16.08
C PHE A 185 7.92 0.44 -16.51
N LEU A 186 8.66 -0.20 -15.59
CA LEU A 186 10.05 -0.61 -15.81
C LEU A 186 10.22 -2.04 -16.32
N ARG A 187 9.16 -2.85 -16.43
CA ARG A 187 9.30 -4.16 -17.07
C ARG A 187 9.62 -3.99 -18.55
N GLY A 188 10.78 -4.52 -18.95
CA GLY A 188 11.13 -4.73 -20.34
C GLY A 188 10.39 -5.93 -20.95
N THR A 189 10.47 -6.03 -22.28
CA THR A 189 9.99 -7.16 -23.08
C THR A 189 10.59 -8.47 -22.56
N ARG A 190 9.74 -9.44 -22.22
CA ARG A 190 10.17 -10.81 -21.88
C ARG A 190 9.60 -11.78 -22.89
N GLY A 191 10.46 -12.52 -23.58
CA GLY A 191 10.04 -13.56 -24.51
C GLY A 191 10.49 -14.95 -24.10
N ILE A 192 9.62 -15.94 -24.33
CA ILE A 192 9.99 -17.36 -24.44
C ILE A 192 9.56 -17.81 -25.83
N GLY A 193 10.52 -18.06 -26.73
CA GLY A 193 10.24 -18.39 -28.13
C GLY A 193 9.71 -17.18 -28.92
N LYS A 194 8.61 -17.35 -29.67
CA LYS A 194 7.97 -16.28 -30.48
C LYS A 194 7.00 -15.39 -29.69
N ALA A 195 6.68 -15.71 -28.45
CA ALA A 195 5.78 -14.92 -27.62
C ALA A 195 6.57 -13.84 -26.88
N ILE A 196 6.29 -12.57 -27.16
CA ILE A 196 6.82 -11.40 -26.46
C ILE A 196 5.73 -10.93 -25.50
N TYR A 197 6.02 -10.94 -24.20
CA TYR A 197 5.14 -10.40 -23.16
C TYR A 197 5.73 -9.07 -22.68
N GLU A 198 5.04 -7.96 -22.95
CA GLU A 198 5.42 -6.63 -22.46
C GLU A 198 4.85 -6.38 -21.04
N GLU A 199 3.79 -7.09 -20.69
CA GLU A 199 2.99 -6.91 -19.48
C GLU A 199 2.62 -8.25 -18.83
N LYS A 200 2.36 -8.25 -17.52
CA LYS A 200 1.73 -9.37 -16.82
C LYS A 200 0.35 -8.98 -16.34
N GLY A 201 -0.66 -9.78 -16.66
CA GLY A 201 -2.05 -9.50 -16.31
C GLY A 201 -2.29 -9.26 -14.83
N ARG A 202 -1.58 -9.98 -13.96
CA ARG A 202 -1.64 -9.79 -12.51
C ARG A 202 -1.23 -8.41 -12.03
N ASP A 203 -0.35 -7.71 -12.76
CA ASP A 203 0.00 -6.35 -12.37
C ASP A 203 -1.14 -5.37 -12.65
N ILE A 204 -1.89 -5.59 -13.73
CA ILE A 204 -3.09 -4.81 -14.06
C ILE A 204 -4.22 -5.11 -13.07
N TYR A 205 -4.40 -6.38 -12.71
CA TYR A 205 -5.38 -6.76 -11.68
C TYR A 205 -5.10 -6.07 -10.34
N ASP A 206 -3.85 -6.12 -9.87
CA ASP A 206 -3.46 -5.49 -8.61
C ASP A 206 -3.60 -3.96 -8.68
N LEU A 207 -3.24 -3.34 -9.81
CA LEU A 207 -3.42 -1.91 -10.02
C LEU A 207 -4.89 -1.50 -9.81
N LEU A 208 -5.83 -2.19 -10.47
CA LEU A 208 -7.26 -1.90 -10.32
C LEU A 208 -7.74 -2.15 -8.88
N TRP A 209 -7.17 -3.15 -8.19
CA TRP A 209 -7.46 -3.38 -6.78
C TRP A 209 -7.02 -2.20 -5.90
N TYR A 210 -5.83 -1.62 -6.14
CA TYR A 210 -5.38 -0.40 -5.44
C TYR A 210 -6.26 0.79 -5.78
N MET A 211 -6.63 0.93 -7.06
CA MET A 211 -7.47 2.03 -7.54
C MET A 211 -8.87 2.00 -6.94
N ASN A 212 -9.47 0.83 -6.80
CA ASN A 212 -10.76 0.65 -6.13
C ASN A 212 -10.72 1.06 -4.64
N LYS A 213 -9.55 1.04 -4.02
CA LYS A 213 -9.32 1.52 -2.66
C LYS A 213 -8.88 2.98 -2.59
N LYS A 214 -8.79 3.68 -3.73
CA LYS A 214 -8.34 5.08 -3.84
C LYS A 214 -6.96 5.31 -3.23
N VAL A 215 -6.10 4.29 -3.31
CA VAL A 215 -4.74 4.36 -2.78
C VAL A 215 -3.95 5.38 -3.60
N VAL A 216 -3.20 6.24 -2.94
CA VAL A 216 -2.31 7.19 -3.60
C VAL A 216 -0.92 6.57 -3.68
N PRO A 217 -0.30 6.46 -4.86
CA PRO A 217 1.04 5.89 -4.97
C PRO A 217 2.06 6.82 -4.31
N ASP A 218 3.00 6.23 -3.58
CA ASP A 218 4.11 6.95 -2.95
C ASP A 218 5.12 7.40 -4.04
N LEU A 219 5.16 8.71 -4.29
CA LEU A 219 6.06 9.29 -5.30
C LEU A 219 7.54 9.20 -4.87
N ASP A 220 7.86 9.21 -3.58
CA ASP A 220 9.24 9.08 -3.11
C ASP A 220 9.76 7.67 -3.40
N TYR A 221 8.91 6.65 -3.19
CA TYR A 221 9.23 5.27 -3.59
C TYR A 221 9.49 5.18 -5.10
N LEU A 222 8.61 5.76 -5.94
CA LEU A 222 8.76 5.71 -7.39
C LEU A 222 10.04 6.41 -7.87
N LYS A 223 10.36 7.58 -7.31
CA LYS A 223 11.58 8.32 -7.59
C LYS A 223 12.82 7.54 -7.17
N ALA A 224 12.80 6.89 -6.01
CA ALA A 224 13.89 6.05 -5.53
C ALA A 224 14.10 4.76 -6.37
N LYS A 225 13.10 4.36 -7.16
CA LYS A 225 13.18 3.28 -8.15
C LYS A 225 13.43 3.77 -9.58
N ASP A 226 13.78 5.04 -9.76
CA ASP A 226 14.08 5.66 -11.05
C ASP A 226 12.93 5.57 -12.08
N VAL A 227 11.68 5.65 -11.63
CA VAL A 227 10.51 5.71 -12.53
C VAL A 227 10.39 7.12 -13.11
N GLY A 228 10.83 7.30 -14.36
CA GLY A 228 10.88 8.61 -15.03
C GLY A 228 9.53 9.30 -15.23
N GLU A 229 8.44 8.52 -15.26
CA GLU A 229 7.06 9.02 -15.35
C GLU A 229 6.55 9.62 -14.03
N ALA A 230 7.19 9.31 -12.90
CA ALA A 230 6.76 9.72 -11.56
C ALA A 230 7.24 11.12 -11.16
N LYS A 231 7.09 12.08 -12.09
CA LYS A 231 7.35 13.51 -11.81
C LYS A 231 6.35 14.03 -10.78
N ASP A 232 5.08 13.83 -11.10
CA ASP A 232 3.92 14.20 -10.32
C ASP A 232 2.77 13.20 -10.60
N LEU A 233 1.70 13.26 -9.81
CA LEU A 233 0.58 12.32 -9.94
C LEU A 233 -0.17 12.45 -11.26
N ARG A 234 -0.38 13.67 -11.79
CA ARG A 234 -1.11 13.86 -13.04
C ARG A 234 -0.33 13.22 -14.18
N THR A 235 0.95 13.58 -14.33
CA THR A 235 1.83 13.01 -15.35
C THR A 235 1.90 11.49 -15.24
N LEU A 236 2.02 10.96 -14.02
CA LEU A 236 2.07 9.52 -13.77
C LEU A 236 0.82 8.80 -14.28
N PHE A 237 -0.37 9.30 -13.93
CA PHE A 237 -1.65 8.71 -14.34
C PHE A 237 -1.96 8.90 -15.83
N ASP A 238 -1.53 10.02 -16.44
CA ASP A 238 -1.64 10.24 -17.88
C ASP A 238 -0.80 9.20 -18.65
N LYS A 239 0.46 9.01 -18.24
CA LYS A 239 1.35 8.00 -18.82
C LYS A 239 0.86 6.57 -18.58
N LEU A 240 0.32 6.32 -17.38
CA LEU A 240 -0.29 5.03 -17.06
C LEU A 240 -1.46 4.72 -18.00
N THR A 241 -2.31 5.70 -18.27
CA THR A 241 -3.47 5.56 -19.16
C THR A 241 -3.04 5.23 -20.58
N ILE A 242 -2.02 5.91 -21.11
CA ILE A 242 -1.44 5.56 -22.42
C ILE A 242 -0.94 4.12 -22.43
N LYS A 243 -0.28 3.68 -21.35
CA LYS A 243 0.21 2.30 -21.22
C LYS A 243 -0.91 1.27 -21.12
N MET A 244 -2.05 1.60 -20.50
CA MET A 244 -3.20 0.69 -20.43
C MET A 244 -3.81 0.40 -21.81
N ASN A 245 -3.67 1.32 -22.77
CA ASN A 245 -4.19 1.12 -24.13
C ASN A 245 -3.43 0.03 -24.91
N SER A 246 -2.17 -0.22 -24.59
CA SER A 246 -1.35 -1.25 -25.26
C SER A 246 -1.47 -2.65 -24.66
N VAL A 247 -2.16 -2.80 -23.52
CA VAL A 247 -2.30 -4.08 -22.81
C VAL A 247 -3.07 -5.09 -23.65
N ASN A 248 -2.53 -6.30 -23.82
CA ASN A 248 -3.16 -7.36 -24.59
C ASN A 248 -4.09 -8.23 -23.72
N ASN A 249 -5.35 -8.38 -24.14
CA ASN A 249 -6.35 -9.16 -23.39
C ASN A 249 -6.01 -10.64 -23.26
N GLU A 250 -5.38 -11.25 -24.26
CA GLU A 250 -5.01 -12.66 -24.23
C GLU A 250 -3.85 -12.90 -23.26
N ASN A 251 -2.86 -11.98 -23.20
CA ASN A 251 -1.81 -12.02 -22.18
C ASN A 251 -2.39 -11.93 -20.76
N LEU A 252 -3.36 -11.03 -20.55
CA LEU A 252 -4.06 -10.90 -19.28
C LEU A 252 -4.78 -12.18 -18.90
N LYS A 253 -5.54 -12.76 -19.85
CA LYS A 253 -6.27 -14.00 -19.65
C LYS A 253 -5.34 -15.15 -19.30
N GLN A 254 -4.24 -15.33 -20.02
CA GLN A 254 -3.28 -16.42 -19.79
C GLN A 254 -2.59 -16.31 -18.41
N ASP A 255 -2.21 -15.11 -17.98
CA ASP A 255 -1.56 -14.91 -16.67
C ASP A 255 -2.57 -14.96 -15.51
N LEU A 256 -3.81 -14.47 -15.70
CA LEU A 256 -4.79 -14.38 -14.62
C LEU A 256 -5.62 -15.64 -14.40
N MET A 257 -6.07 -16.33 -15.45
CA MET A 257 -6.97 -17.48 -15.33
C MET A 257 -6.50 -18.54 -14.30
N PRO A 258 -5.21 -18.92 -14.25
CA PRO A 258 -4.72 -19.91 -13.29
C PRO A 258 -4.59 -19.39 -11.84
N LEU A 259 -4.86 -18.10 -11.60
CA LEU A 259 -4.73 -17.45 -10.29
C LEU A 259 -6.08 -17.32 -9.57
N PHE A 260 -7.17 -17.84 -10.12
CA PHE A 260 -8.50 -17.76 -9.50
C PHE A 260 -9.18 -19.13 -9.44
N VAL A 261 -9.80 -19.41 -8.30
CA VAL A 261 -10.72 -20.54 -8.15
C VAL A 261 -12.09 -20.23 -8.77
N ASN A 262 -12.55 -18.99 -8.66
CA ASN A 262 -13.82 -18.57 -9.27
C ASN A 262 -13.59 -18.13 -10.73
N GLN A 263 -13.80 -19.07 -11.65
CA GLN A 263 -13.60 -18.88 -13.08
C GLN A 263 -14.60 -17.91 -13.72
N THR A 264 -15.83 -17.83 -13.19
CA THR A 264 -16.84 -16.87 -13.68
C THR A 264 -16.43 -15.44 -13.36
N TYR A 265 -16.03 -15.19 -12.11
CA TYR A 265 -15.59 -13.88 -11.65
C TYR A 265 -14.43 -13.33 -12.51
N ILE A 266 -13.39 -14.12 -12.76
CA ILE A 266 -12.24 -13.62 -13.52
C ILE A 266 -12.57 -13.40 -15.00
N LYS A 267 -13.46 -14.20 -15.60
CA LYS A 267 -13.95 -13.97 -16.97
C LYS A 267 -14.72 -12.65 -17.08
N ASP A 268 -15.58 -12.37 -16.10
CA ASP A 268 -16.32 -11.10 -16.06
C ASP A 268 -15.39 -9.91 -15.82
N TRP A 269 -14.37 -10.07 -14.96
CA TRP A 269 -13.35 -9.05 -14.76
C TRP A 269 -12.57 -8.77 -16.05
N LEU A 270 -12.11 -9.80 -16.76
CA LEU A 270 -11.38 -9.69 -18.02
C LEU A 270 -12.20 -9.01 -19.12
N LYS A 271 -13.54 -9.13 -19.08
CA LYS A 271 -14.42 -8.46 -20.04
C LYS A 271 -14.51 -6.95 -19.80
N ASN A 272 -14.45 -6.50 -18.54
CA ASN A 272 -14.80 -5.14 -18.14
C ASN A 272 -13.62 -4.32 -17.57
N TRP A 273 -12.39 -4.84 -17.60
CA TRP A 273 -11.26 -4.22 -16.89
C TRP A 273 -10.91 -2.83 -17.43
N ARG A 274 -11.08 -2.55 -18.73
CA ARG A 274 -10.80 -1.23 -19.31
C ARG A 274 -11.81 -0.18 -18.87
N GLU A 275 -13.10 -0.48 -18.95
CA GLU A 275 -14.13 0.43 -18.43
C GLU A 275 -13.96 0.64 -16.92
N SER A 276 -13.60 -0.44 -16.20
CA SER A 276 -13.31 -0.36 -14.77
C SER A 276 -12.11 0.55 -14.49
N TYR A 277 -11.03 0.45 -15.28
CA TYR A 277 -9.86 1.32 -15.15
C TYR A 277 -10.24 2.79 -15.33
N LEU A 278 -10.94 3.14 -16.41
CA LEU A 278 -11.33 4.52 -16.69
C LEU A 278 -12.25 5.09 -15.59
N ARG A 279 -13.26 4.32 -15.20
CA ARG A 279 -14.16 4.70 -14.10
C ARG A 279 -13.38 4.95 -12.80
N LEU A 280 -12.47 4.03 -12.45
CA LEU A 280 -11.67 4.16 -11.24
C LEU A 280 -10.70 5.34 -11.33
N LEU A 281 -10.12 5.61 -12.51
CA LEU A 281 -9.26 6.76 -12.75
C LEU A 281 -10.02 8.07 -12.52
N ASP A 282 -11.26 8.19 -13.01
CA ASP A 282 -12.10 9.38 -12.80
C ASP A 282 -12.40 9.64 -11.31
N GLU A 283 -12.36 8.59 -10.47
CA GLU A 283 -12.49 8.74 -9.02
C GLU A 283 -11.25 9.36 -8.36
N TYR A 284 -10.07 9.26 -9.00
CA TYR A 284 -8.90 10.06 -8.65
C TYR A 284 -9.10 11.46 -9.20
N LYS A 285 -9.86 12.30 -8.51
CA LYS A 285 -10.03 13.71 -8.86
C LYS A 285 -8.70 14.46 -8.68
N ILE A 286 -7.82 14.41 -9.67
CA ILE A 286 -6.53 15.09 -9.67
C ILE A 286 -6.76 16.55 -10.02
N ASN A 287 -6.59 17.44 -9.04
CA ASN A 287 -6.80 18.87 -9.18
C ASN A 287 -5.46 19.61 -9.16
N THR A 288 -5.21 20.48 -10.14
CA THR A 288 -4.09 21.42 -10.08
C THR A 288 -4.58 22.69 -9.39
N VAL A 289 -4.08 22.95 -8.18
CA VAL A 289 -4.48 24.07 -7.33
C VAL A 289 -3.82 25.36 -7.81
N THR A 290 -4.58 26.43 -8.01
CA THR A 290 -4.08 27.70 -8.55
C THR A 290 -4.15 28.81 -7.51
N THR A 291 -5.33 29.37 -7.28
CA THR A 291 -5.49 30.59 -6.49
C THR A 291 -6.13 30.28 -5.15
N TRP A 292 -5.56 30.83 -4.07
CA TRP A 292 -6.17 30.79 -2.74
C TRP A 292 -7.31 31.81 -2.64
N GLU A 293 -8.52 31.37 -2.30
CA GLU A 293 -9.71 32.22 -2.20
C GLU A 293 -9.90 32.82 -0.80
N GLY A 294 -9.39 32.16 0.23
CA GLY A 294 -9.53 32.58 1.62
C GLY A 294 -9.66 31.42 2.60
N VAL A 295 -9.91 31.74 3.87
CA VAL A 295 -10.12 30.77 4.93
C VAL A 295 -11.40 31.09 5.69
N ARG A 296 -12.28 30.10 5.80
CA ARG A 296 -13.44 30.17 6.69
C ARG A 296 -13.09 29.46 8.00
N ILE A 297 -13.24 30.17 9.12
CA ILE A 297 -13.09 29.60 10.46
C ILE A 297 -14.49 29.39 11.02
N HIS A 298 -14.81 28.15 11.31
CA HIS A 298 -16.10 27.74 11.87
C HIS A 298 -15.90 27.16 13.26
N GLN A 299 -16.75 27.58 14.20
CA GLN A 299 -16.87 26.96 15.51
C GLN A 299 -18.14 26.09 15.51
N ASP A 300 -17.98 24.80 15.78
CA ASP A 300 -19.07 23.85 15.93
C ASP A 300 -19.84 24.15 17.23
N PHE A 301 -21.17 24.17 17.18
CA PHE A 301 -22.00 24.60 18.30
C PHE A 301 -22.04 23.55 19.43
N ASP A 302 -22.06 22.27 19.10
CA ASP A 302 -22.26 21.19 20.08
C ASP A 302 -20.96 20.84 20.80
N THR A 303 -19.83 20.95 20.11
CA THR A 303 -18.52 20.52 20.61
C THR A 303 -17.55 21.67 20.87
N ASP A 304 -17.92 22.91 20.52
CA ASP A 304 -17.10 24.13 20.53
C ASP A 304 -15.81 24.05 19.69
N ASN A 305 -15.57 22.93 19.01
CA ASN A 305 -14.35 22.68 18.24
C ASN A 305 -14.29 23.56 16.99
N PHE A 306 -13.07 23.74 16.47
CA PHE A 306 -12.81 24.64 15.36
C PHE A 306 -12.42 23.91 14.09
N SER A 307 -13.00 24.36 12.97
CA SER A 307 -12.63 23.97 11.62
C SER A 307 -12.08 25.17 10.86
N PHE A 308 -10.87 25.03 10.32
CA PHE A 308 -10.24 25.99 9.41
C PHE A 308 -10.33 25.45 7.99
N VAL A 309 -11.23 26.03 7.19
CA VAL A 309 -11.52 25.59 5.83
C VAL A 309 -10.86 26.54 4.84
N TYR A 310 -9.71 26.15 4.31
CA TYR A 310 -9.03 26.86 3.23
C TYR A 310 -9.66 26.50 1.91
N ARG A 311 -10.06 27.49 1.11
CA ARG A 311 -10.61 27.28 -0.23
C ARG A 311 -9.63 27.73 -1.28
N TYR A 312 -9.49 26.92 -2.33
CA TYR A 312 -8.66 27.23 -3.47
C TYR A 312 -9.42 26.97 -4.77
N LYS A 313 -9.08 27.72 -5.81
CA LYS A 313 -9.44 27.42 -7.19
C LYS A 313 -8.50 26.38 -7.79
N THR A 314 -8.99 25.68 -8.80
CA THR A 314 -8.20 24.80 -9.67
C THR A 314 -8.06 25.39 -11.07
N GLU A 315 -7.16 24.84 -11.88
CA GLU A 315 -7.05 25.18 -13.31
C GLU A 315 -8.36 25.00 -14.08
N GLU A 316 -9.17 24.00 -13.68
CA GLU A 316 -10.51 23.75 -14.25
C GLU A 316 -11.60 24.67 -13.68
N GLY A 317 -11.25 25.68 -12.89
CA GLY A 317 -12.20 26.63 -12.28
C GLY A 317 -13.04 26.06 -11.14
N ARG A 318 -12.80 24.81 -10.71
CA ARG A 318 -13.47 24.18 -9.56
C ARG A 318 -12.92 24.74 -8.25
N SER A 319 -13.64 24.53 -7.15
CA SER A 319 -13.17 24.91 -5.81
C SER A 319 -12.85 23.64 -5.01
N VAL A 320 -11.65 23.60 -4.44
CA VAL A 320 -11.17 22.52 -3.57
C VAL A 320 -10.86 23.05 -2.17
N ARG A 321 -10.81 22.16 -1.19
CA ARG A 321 -10.74 22.54 0.23
C ARG A 321 -9.66 21.80 1.00
N ILE A 322 -8.96 22.50 1.88
CA ILE A 322 -8.05 21.89 2.85
C ILE A 322 -8.56 22.26 4.24
N ILE A 323 -8.87 21.25 5.05
CA ILE A 323 -9.63 21.40 6.29
C ILE A 323 -8.80 20.90 7.47
N TYR A 324 -8.53 21.81 8.40
CA TYR A 324 -7.91 21.50 9.68
C TYR A 324 -8.98 21.51 10.76
N ASN A 325 -9.12 20.41 11.49
CA ASN A 325 -10.01 20.33 12.63
C ASN A 325 -9.19 20.28 13.92
N ILE A 326 -9.48 21.16 14.86
CA ILE A 326 -8.74 21.29 16.11
C ILE A 326 -9.68 21.46 17.29
N SER A 327 -9.32 20.84 18.41
CA SER A 327 -10.09 20.96 19.64
C SER A 327 -10.13 22.40 20.15
N GLU A 328 -11.27 22.81 20.70
CA GLU A 328 -11.43 24.12 21.38
C GLU A 328 -10.35 24.38 22.42
N TYR A 329 -9.81 23.32 23.03
CA TYR A 329 -8.75 23.40 24.04
C TYR A 329 -7.55 24.23 23.57
N TRP A 330 -7.19 24.08 22.29
CA TRP A 330 -6.08 24.82 21.71
C TRP A 330 -6.35 26.31 21.62
N ILE A 331 -7.61 26.73 21.50
CA ILE A 331 -8.01 28.12 21.34
C ILE A 331 -8.30 28.77 22.70
N GLU A 332 -9.03 28.09 23.59
CA GLU A 332 -9.49 28.69 24.85
C GLU A 332 -8.43 28.73 25.95
N TYR A 333 -7.45 27.82 25.95
CA TYR A 333 -6.50 27.68 27.05
C TYR A 333 -5.10 28.21 26.68
N ARG A 334 -4.42 28.85 27.64
CA ARG A 334 -3.07 29.45 27.47
C ARG A 334 -2.01 28.48 26.96
N GLU A 335 -2.17 27.21 27.32
CA GLU A 335 -1.29 26.14 26.87
C GLU A 335 -1.26 25.97 25.34
N GLY A 336 -2.34 26.36 24.66
CA GLY A 336 -2.44 26.43 23.21
C GLY A 336 -1.96 27.76 22.61
N ASP A 337 -1.48 28.72 23.39
CA ASP A 337 -0.98 29.97 22.83
C ASP A 337 0.24 29.70 21.95
N ILE A 338 0.22 30.19 20.71
CA ILE A 338 1.30 30.08 19.73
C ILE A 338 1.86 31.47 19.41
N SER A 339 3.17 31.53 19.17
CA SER A 339 3.87 32.80 18.91
C SER A 339 4.19 32.94 17.43
N ILE A 340 3.18 32.77 16.57
CA ILE A 340 3.33 32.93 15.12
C ILE A 340 2.91 34.36 14.73
N PRO A 341 3.72 35.10 13.95
CA PRO A 341 3.33 36.38 13.40
C PRO A 341 2.10 36.24 12.50
N ILE A 342 1.09 37.07 12.70
CA ILE A 342 -0.12 37.05 11.87
C ILE A 342 0.25 37.55 10.48
N ASN A 343 -0.03 36.74 9.46
CA ASN A 343 0.15 37.14 8.07
C ASN A 343 -1.02 38.05 7.66
N SER A 344 -0.73 39.26 7.18
CA SER A 344 -1.74 40.25 6.78
C SER A 344 -2.65 39.73 5.67
N LYS A 345 -2.07 39.16 4.61
CA LYS A 345 -2.81 38.51 3.51
C LYS A 345 -3.75 37.43 4.04
N VAL A 346 -3.33 36.68 5.06
CA VAL A 346 -4.18 35.67 5.68
C VAL A 346 -5.33 36.32 6.44
N SER A 347 -5.01 37.28 7.32
CA SER A 347 -5.97 38.00 8.17
C SER A 347 -7.09 38.68 7.36
N ASP A 348 -6.77 39.25 6.20
CA ASP A 348 -7.72 40.02 5.38
C ASP A 348 -8.74 39.11 4.67
N LEU A 349 -8.41 37.83 4.49
CA LEU A 349 -9.25 36.84 3.82
C LEU A 349 -9.88 35.82 4.78
N ILE A 350 -9.87 36.12 6.09
CA ILE A 350 -10.56 35.30 7.09
C ILE A 350 -12.04 35.67 7.14
N GLN A 351 -12.87 34.64 7.03
CA GLN A 351 -14.30 34.72 7.32
C GLN A 351 -14.58 33.95 8.60
N PHE A 352 -14.97 34.66 9.66
CA PHE A 352 -15.45 34.03 10.89
C PHE A 352 -16.93 33.67 10.73
N ALA A 353 -17.27 32.41 11.00
CA ALA A 353 -18.65 31.93 11.04
C ALA A 353 -18.89 31.25 12.40
N SER A 354 -19.79 31.81 13.20
CA SER A 354 -20.32 31.18 14.41
C SER A 354 -21.81 30.89 14.23
N ASP A 355 -22.22 29.67 14.55
CA ASP A 355 -23.64 29.31 14.53
C ASP A 355 -24.43 29.94 15.69
N SER A 356 -23.71 30.43 16.72
CA SER A 356 -24.28 31.05 17.93
C SER A 356 -24.53 32.55 17.83
N GLY A 357 -24.20 33.22 16.72
CA GLY A 357 -24.40 34.68 16.55
C GLY A 357 -23.59 35.58 17.49
N SER A 358 -22.75 35.03 18.36
CA SER A 358 -21.93 35.77 19.33
C SER A 358 -20.68 36.38 18.69
N ILE A 359 -20.43 37.67 18.96
CA ILE A 359 -19.21 38.39 18.57
C ILE A 359 -18.01 37.81 19.35
N MET A 360 -17.02 37.27 18.65
CA MET A 360 -15.82 36.71 19.28
C MET A 360 -14.94 37.80 19.90
N SER A 361 -14.38 37.54 21.09
CA SER A 361 -13.48 38.49 21.78
C SER A 361 -12.19 38.75 21.00
N ALA A 362 -11.62 39.96 21.12
CA ALA A 362 -10.39 40.34 20.42
C ALA A 362 -9.19 39.40 20.70
N PRO A 363 -8.93 38.92 21.94
CA PRO A 363 -7.88 37.94 22.21
C PRO A 363 -8.11 36.61 21.48
N ARG A 364 -9.36 36.13 21.45
CA ARG A 364 -9.76 34.89 20.77
C ARG A 364 -9.55 35.02 19.26
N GLN A 365 -9.99 36.12 18.66
CA GLN A 365 -9.76 36.42 17.24
C GLN A 365 -8.27 36.49 16.89
N LYS A 366 -7.45 37.13 17.75
CA LYS A 366 -5.98 37.18 17.55
C LYS A 366 -5.40 35.77 17.50
N LYS A 367 -5.78 34.89 18.43
CA LYS A 367 -5.30 33.52 18.47
C LYS A 367 -5.73 32.70 17.25
N LEU A 368 -7.00 32.81 16.85
CA LEU A 368 -7.49 32.19 15.61
C LEU A 368 -6.72 32.67 14.36
N LYS A 369 -6.38 33.95 14.27
CA LYS A 369 -5.54 34.48 13.17
C LYS A 369 -4.13 33.88 13.16
N GLN A 370 -3.54 33.61 14.33
CA GLN A 370 -2.24 32.95 14.42
C GLN A 370 -2.32 31.49 13.94
N TYR A 371 -3.36 30.75 14.35
CA TYR A 371 -3.61 29.39 13.87
C TYR A 371 -3.89 29.35 12.38
N ALA A 372 -4.70 30.29 11.88
CA ALA A 372 -4.96 30.42 10.46
C ALA A 372 -3.67 30.69 9.66
N THR A 373 -2.73 31.44 10.24
CA THR A 373 -1.41 31.66 9.61
C THR A 373 -0.56 30.39 9.62
N LEU A 374 -0.51 29.66 10.74
CA LEU A 374 0.21 28.40 10.86
C LEU A 374 -0.27 27.37 9.81
N PHE A 375 -1.57 27.13 9.76
CA PHE A 375 -2.14 26.14 8.84
C PHE A 375 -2.05 26.59 7.38
N TYR A 376 -2.12 27.89 7.09
CA TYR A 376 -1.81 28.42 5.76
C TYR A 376 -0.37 28.07 5.34
N GLN A 377 0.62 28.31 6.21
CA GLN A 377 2.02 28.00 5.93
C GLN A 377 2.25 26.50 5.67
N LYS A 378 1.63 25.63 6.49
CA LYS A 378 1.69 24.17 6.27
C LYS A 378 1.06 23.77 4.94
N THR A 379 -0.07 24.38 4.59
CA THR A 379 -0.78 24.14 3.33
C THR A 379 0.03 24.55 2.12
N GLU A 380 0.59 25.77 2.10
CA GLU A 380 1.41 26.23 0.98
C GLU A 380 2.71 25.41 0.84
N LYS A 381 3.31 24.97 1.95
CA LYS A 381 4.46 24.07 1.93
C LYS A 381 4.10 22.72 1.29
N TYR A 382 2.97 22.14 1.67
CA TYR A 382 2.44 20.91 1.06
C TYR A 382 2.17 21.09 -0.44
N LEU A 383 1.43 22.14 -0.82
CA LEU A 383 1.12 22.41 -2.23
C LEU A 383 2.41 22.67 -3.03
N LYS A 384 3.44 23.30 -2.46
CA LYS A 384 4.72 23.43 -3.15
C LYS A 384 5.43 22.08 -3.33
N LYS A 385 5.38 21.21 -2.33
CA LYS A 385 5.97 19.85 -2.36
C LYS A 385 5.29 18.95 -3.39
N THR A 386 3.99 19.15 -3.64
CA THR A 386 3.20 18.35 -4.58
C THR A 386 3.02 18.99 -5.95
N ASP A 387 3.83 20.00 -6.31
CA ASP A 387 3.69 20.78 -7.56
C ASP A 387 2.25 21.31 -7.78
N ARG A 388 1.62 21.68 -6.66
CA ARG A 388 0.23 22.15 -6.50
C ARG A 388 -0.82 21.14 -6.92
N ILE A 389 -0.46 19.87 -7.07
CA ILE A 389 -1.42 18.79 -7.33
C ILE A 389 -2.05 18.33 -6.02
N MET A 390 -3.36 18.23 -6.04
CA MET A 390 -4.20 17.80 -4.94
C MET A 390 -5.12 16.69 -5.42
N LEU A 391 -5.20 15.60 -4.66
CA LEU A 391 -6.16 14.53 -4.92
C LEU A 391 -7.46 14.77 -4.16
N GLY A 392 -8.57 14.56 -4.85
CA GLY A 392 -9.91 14.79 -4.31
C GLY A 392 -10.31 16.27 -4.32
N ASP A 393 -11.55 16.51 -3.92
CA ASP A 393 -12.08 17.88 -3.77
C ASP A 393 -11.75 18.45 -2.38
N SER A 394 -11.33 17.59 -1.44
CA SER A 394 -11.01 17.98 -0.08
C SER A 394 -9.89 17.14 0.53
N ILE A 395 -8.95 17.79 1.20
CA ILE A 395 -8.02 17.19 2.15
C ILE A 395 -8.52 17.55 3.55
N ILE A 396 -8.65 16.56 4.42
CA ILE A 396 -9.13 16.74 5.79
C ILE A 396 -8.10 16.13 6.72
N THR A 397 -7.65 16.91 7.71
CA THR A 397 -6.74 16.38 8.73
C THR A 397 -7.49 15.48 9.71
N LYS A 398 -6.73 14.61 10.39
CA LYS A 398 -7.14 14.08 11.70
C LYS A 398 -7.49 15.23 12.64
N PHE A 399 -8.38 14.95 13.56
CA PHE A 399 -8.78 15.92 14.58
C PHE A 399 -7.63 16.13 15.57
N ILE A 400 -7.12 17.37 15.62
CA ILE A 400 -5.95 17.73 16.42
C ILE A 400 -6.37 17.96 17.88
N ARG A 401 -5.91 17.07 18.76
CA ARG A 401 -6.19 17.11 20.19
C ARG A 401 -4.92 17.32 21.00
N ARG A 402 -5.10 17.81 22.23
CA ARG A 402 -4.05 17.88 23.26
C ARG A 402 -4.26 16.89 24.40
N ARG A 403 -5.48 16.38 24.56
CA ARG A 403 -5.85 15.40 25.59
C ARG A 403 -6.06 14.02 24.95
N ALA A 404 -5.64 12.98 25.67
CA ALA A 404 -5.63 11.60 25.19
C ALA A 404 -6.89 10.80 25.56
N ASP A 405 -7.84 11.42 26.26
CA ASP A 405 -9.08 10.80 26.72
C ASP A 405 -9.90 10.29 25.52
N ASN A 406 -10.20 8.99 25.53
CA ASN A 406 -10.94 8.30 24.46
C ASN A 406 -10.37 8.57 23.05
N LEU A 407 -9.03 8.65 22.92
CA LEU A 407 -8.37 8.90 21.64
C LEU A 407 -8.68 7.78 20.65
N ASN A 408 -9.19 8.14 19.47
CA ASN A 408 -9.29 7.25 18.32
C ASN A 408 -8.14 7.55 17.33
N PRO A 409 -7.05 6.75 17.29
CA PRO A 409 -5.87 7.05 16.47
C PRO A 409 -6.10 7.06 14.95
N LYS A 410 -7.22 6.49 14.49
CA LYS A 410 -7.61 6.52 13.07
C LYS A 410 -8.14 7.91 12.66
N GLU A 411 -8.87 8.56 13.55
CA GLU A 411 -9.55 9.83 13.25
C GLU A 411 -8.91 11.04 13.92
N GLN A 412 -8.07 10.81 14.93
CA GLN A 412 -7.56 11.83 15.84
C GLN A 412 -6.05 11.72 16.01
N ILE A 413 -5.41 12.86 16.26
CA ILE A 413 -3.98 12.94 16.52
C ILE A 413 -3.71 13.76 17.78
N LEU A 414 -2.87 13.22 18.66
CA LEU A 414 -2.48 13.86 19.90
C LEU A 414 -1.16 14.59 19.69
N LEU A 415 -1.16 15.92 19.84
CA LEU A 415 0.02 16.74 19.62
C LEU A 415 0.30 17.64 20.82
N ASN A 416 1.59 17.85 21.10
CA ASN A 416 2.02 18.96 21.94
C ASN A 416 2.32 20.19 21.05
N LYS A 417 2.51 21.36 21.68
CA LYS A 417 2.76 22.62 20.95
C LYS A 417 3.97 22.55 20.02
N SER A 418 5.08 21.95 20.47
CA SER A 418 6.30 21.84 19.67
C SER A 418 6.05 21.03 18.40
N VAL A 419 5.40 19.87 18.54
CA VAL A 419 5.11 18.98 17.41
C VAL A 419 4.10 19.61 16.46
N LEU A 420 3.06 20.29 16.96
CA LEU A 420 2.12 21.02 16.11
C LEU A 420 2.80 22.10 15.27
N LEU A 421 3.82 22.76 15.81
CA LEU A 421 4.60 23.75 15.07
C LEU A 421 5.48 23.09 14.00
N SER A 422 6.16 21.97 14.32
CA SER A 422 7.13 21.34 13.44
C SER A 422 6.54 20.38 12.38
N CYS A 423 5.39 19.77 12.63
CA CYS A 423 4.81 18.76 11.73
C CYS A 423 4.43 19.34 10.37
N GLU A 424 4.41 18.52 9.33
CA GLU A 424 3.90 18.89 8.00
C GLU A 424 2.39 18.60 7.90
N LEU A 425 1.75 18.99 6.79
CA LEU A 425 0.35 18.61 6.54
C LEU A 425 0.24 17.09 6.36
N ASP A 426 1.23 16.45 5.73
CA ASP A 426 1.28 14.99 5.52
C ASP A 426 1.13 14.21 6.83
N ASP A 427 1.76 14.68 7.91
CA ASP A 427 1.68 14.07 9.24
C ASP A 427 0.28 14.15 9.88
N LEU A 428 -0.57 15.03 9.36
CA LEU A 428 -1.90 15.32 9.90
C LEU A 428 -3.02 14.67 9.09
N LEU A 429 -2.73 14.03 7.95
CA LEU A 429 -3.76 13.43 7.10
C LEU A 429 -4.43 12.22 7.79
N LYS A 430 -5.70 11.98 7.47
CA LYS A 430 -6.49 10.85 7.99
C LYS A 430 -5.95 9.50 7.54
#